data_AF-A0A1H8WNU5-F1
#
_entry.id   AF-A0A1H8WNU5-F1
#
_cell.length_a   1.000
_cell.length_b   1.000
_cell.length_c   1.000
_cell.angle_alpha   90.00
_cell.angle_beta   90.00
_cell.angle_gamma   90.00
#
_symmetry.space_group_name_H-M   'P 1'
#
loop_
_entity.id
_entity.type
_entity.pdbx_description
1 polymer ?
#
loop_
_entity_poly.entity_id
_entity_poly.type
_entity_poly.pdbx_seq_one_letter_code
_entity_poly.pdbx_strand_id
1 'polypeptide(L)'
;MNHAPNGTAKLVQMRQHLLASEDRSEGYHALDADFTHLFGSWFNRGFLTLRPIDWSTPAYILEKIIKYEAVHEIAGWEELRRRLAPADRRCLAFFHPRLADEPLVFVEVALTRSVPRAIGDVLVEGREQINADEATTAVFYSISNCQDGLRGISFGNFLIKQVVEDLRRDLPGLKNFVTLSPVPGFARWLAKARASATDRFLAEAARATLMLLDDPNWPDNENTATEVERVLLPLAARYFLTERTPEGRPVDPVAQTALLATARPRRCSRHTV
;
A
#
# COMPACT_ATOMS: atom_id res chain seq x y z
N MET A 1 10.98 30.86 4.03
CA MET A 1 10.30 30.14 2.91
C MET A 1 8.87 29.72 3.26
N ASN A 2 8.60 29.15 4.44
CA ASN A 2 7.25 28.67 4.80
C ASN A 2 6.17 29.77 4.94
N HIS A 3 6.56 31.02 5.21
CA HIS A 3 5.64 32.16 5.31
C HIS A 3 5.20 32.74 3.95
N ALA A 4 5.82 32.29 2.85
CA ALA A 4 5.38 32.69 1.52
C ALA A 4 4.04 32.03 1.18
N PRO A 5 3.22 32.61 0.28
CA PRO A 5 2.04 31.94 -0.27
C PRO A 5 2.41 30.55 -0.82
N ASN A 6 1.69 29.52 -0.39
CA ASN A 6 1.95 28.11 -0.72
C ASN A 6 3.37 27.62 -0.37
N GLY A 7 4.02 28.26 0.62
CA GLY A 7 5.39 27.95 1.02
C GLY A 7 5.60 26.50 1.45
N THR A 8 4.62 25.91 2.15
CA THR A 8 4.70 24.50 2.55
C THR A 8 4.70 23.56 1.34
N ALA A 9 3.78 23.76 0.38
CA ALA A 9 3.72 22.95 -0.85
C ALA A 9 5.03 23.03 -1.65
N LYS A 10 5.59 24.23 -1.79
CA LYS A 10 6.89 24.42 -2.45
C LYS A 10 8.02 23.67 -1.74
N LEU A 11 8.06 23.70 -0.41
CA LEU A 11 9.07 22.97 0.36
C LEU A 11 8.92 21.44 0.21
N VAL A 12 7.69 20.93 0.20
CA VAL A 12 7.43 19.50 -0.05
C VAL A 12 7.93 19.11 -1.44
N GLN A 13 7.64 19.92 -2.47
CA GLN A 13 8.15 19.70 -3.82
C GLN A 13 9.68 19.79 -3.90
N MET A 14 10.29 20.74 -3.18
CA MET A 14 11.76 20.84 -3.11
C MET A 14 12.38 19.57 -2.52
N ARG A 15 11.81 19.05 -1.43
CA ARG A 15 12.30 17.79 -0.85
C ARG A 15 12.03 16.61 -1.77
N GLN A 16 10.91 16.58 -2.49
CA GLN A 16 10.67 15.56 -3.52
C GLN A 16 11.78 15.57 -4.59
N HIS A 17 12.16 16.75 -5.10
CA HIS A 17 13.28 16.86 -6.03
C HIS A 17 14.61 16.43 -5.42
N LEU A 18 14.87 16.77 -4.15
CA LEU A 18 16.04 16.30 -3.42
C LEU A 18 16.06 14.76 -3.39
N LEU A 19 14.98 14.13 -2.96
CA LEU A 19 14.85 12.67 -2.86
C LEU A 19 14.95 11.93 -4.20
N ALA A 20 14.61 12.61 -5.30
CA ALA A 20 14.73 12.09 -6.67
C ALA A 20 16.15 12.26 -7.25
N SER A 21 16.99 13.10 -6.65
CA SER A 21 18.37 13.27 -7.10
C SER A 21 19.21 12.01 -6.85
N GLU A 22 20.27 11.83 -7.65
CA GLU A 22 21.25 10.75 -7.46
C GLU A 22 22.30 11.09 -6.37
N ASP A 23 22.33 12.34 -5.90
CA ASP A 23 23.31 12.78 -4.90
C ASP A 23 23.09 12.07 -3.55
N ARG A 24 24.17 11.51 -3.00
CA ARG A 24 24.21 10.86 -1.68
C ARG A 24 25.38 11.39 -0.83
N SER A 25 25.78 12.63 -1.08
CA SER A 25 26.80 13.34 -0.30
C SER A 25 26.38 13.56 1.15
N GLU A 26 27.34 13.89 2.02
CA GLU A 26 27.04 14.29 3.40
C GLU A 26 26.11 15.52 3.45
N GLY A 27 26.27 16.46 2.52
CA GLY A 27 25.42 17.63 2.39
C GLY A 27 23.97 17.28 2.04
N TYR A 28 23.76 16.31 1.14
CA TYR A 28 22.44 15.75 0.85
C TYR A 28 21.78 15.20 2.12
N HIS A 29 22.51 14.37 2.89
CA HIS A 29 21.97 13.72 4.08
C HIS A 29 21.64 14.73 5.20
N ALA A 30 22.49 15.75 5.40
CA ALA A 30 22.22 16.82 6.34
C ALA A 30 20.94 17.59 5.95
N LEU A 31 20.79 17.94 4.67
CA LEU A 31 19.62 18.67 4.19
C LEU A 31 18.32 17.85 4.30
N ASP A 32 18.33 16.57 3.94
CA ASP A 32 17.14 15.72 4.09
C ASP A 32 16.78 15.49 5.57
N ALA A 33 17.77 15.43 6.47
CA ALA A 33 17.53 15.36 7.91
C ALA A 33 16.81 16.62 8.42
N ASP A 34 17.21 17.82 7.97
CA ASP A 34 16.55 19.08 8.31
C ASP A 34 15.11 19.13 7.78
N PHE A 35 14.88 18.72 6.53
CA PHE A 35 13.52 18.58 5.99
C PHE A 35 12.68 17.62 6.81
N THR A 36 13.24 16.46 7.18
CA THR A 36 12.56 15.44 7.98
C THR A 36 12.17 15.99 9.34
N HIS A 37 13.07 16.71 9.99
CA HIS A 37 12.81 17.34 11.29
C HIS A 37 11.69 18.38 11.21
N LEU A 38 11.77 19.31 10.25
CA LEU A 38 10.78 20.37 10.07
C LEU A 38 9.39 19.79 9.69
N PHE A 39 9.35 18.85 8.74
CA PHE A 39 8.09 18.24 8.32
C PHE A 39 7.48 17.36 9.41
N GLY A 40 8.29 16.68 10.23
CA GLY A 40 7.80 15.95 11.40
C GLY A 40 7.06 16.85 12.40
N SER A 41 7.50 18.10 12.55
CA SER A 41 6.80 19.09 13.39
C SER A 41 5.56 19.67 12.69
N TRP A 42 5.66 19.98 11.40
CA TRP A 42 4.59 20.69 10.67
C TRP A 42 3.41 19.81 10.29
N PHE A 43 3.65 18.55 9.96
CA PHE A 43 2.62 17.57 9.59
C PHE A 43 2.22 16.73 10.80
N ASN A 44 1.87 17.41 11.88
CA ASN A 44 1.42 16.74 13.09
C ASN A 44 0.08 16.05 12.84
N ARG A 45 0.02 14.77 13.19
CA ARG A 45 -1.19 13.94 13.08
C ARG A 45 -2.45 14.57 13.68
N GLY A 46 -2.33 15.41 14.73
CA GLY A 46 -3.47 16.03 15.40
C GLY A 46 -4.27 16.99 14.50
N PHE A 47 -3.71 17.40 13.37
CA PHE A 47 -4.37 18.24 12.37
C PHE A 47 -4.77 17.48 11.12
N LEU A 48 -4.54 16.17 11.06
CA LEU A 48 -5.02 15.36 9.95
C LEU A 48 -6.52 15.16 10.06
N THR A 49 -7.22 15.47 8.98
CA THR A 49 -8.67 15.25 8.86
C THR A 49 -8.91 14.13 7.86
N LEU A 50 -9.65 13.12 8.28
CA LEU A 50 -10.12 12.07 7.39
C LEU A 50 -11.39 12.55 6.70
N ARG A 51 -11.44 12.43 5.37
CA ARG A 51 -12.61 12.77 4.57
C ARG A 51 -12.98 11.63 3.64
N PRO A 52 -14.27 11.36 3.40
CA PRO A 52 -14.68 10.48 2.33
C PRO A 52 -14.29 11.09 0.97
N ILE A 53 -13.94 10.21 0.04
CA ILE A 53 -13.72 10.52 -1.37
C ILE A 53 -14.71 9.69 -2.17
N ASP A 54 -15.56 10.39 -2.92
CA ASP A 54 -16.63 9.80 -3.71
C ASP A 54 -16.83 10.61 -4.99
N TRP A 55 -17.84 10.23 -5.79
CA TRP A 55 -18.12 10.90 -7.06
C TRP A 55 -18.65 12.34 -6.94
N SER A 56 -18.98 12.81 -5.73
CA SER A 56 -19.34 14.20 -5.46
C SER A 56 -18.12 15.08 -5.12
N THR A 57 -16.96 14.45 -4.90
CA THR A 57 -15.70 15.15 -4.59
C THR A 57 -15.25 15.99 -5.80
N PRO A 58 -14.72 17.21 -5.58
CA PRO A 58 -14.25 18.07 -6.66
C PRO A 58 -13.28 17.37 -7.61
N ALA A 59 -13.49 17.56 -8.92
CA ALA A 59 -12.73 16.89 -9.98
C ALA A 59 -11.21 17.05 -9.83
N TYR A 60 -10.71 18.23 -9.44
CA TYR A 60 -9.27 18.48 -9.26
C TYR A 60 -8.65 17.65 -8.13
N ILE A 61 -9.43 17.15 -7.17
CA ILE A 61 -8.96 16.19 -6.14
C ILE A 61 -9.01 14.78 -6.71
N LEU A 62 -10.06 14.43 -7.46
CA LEU A 62 -10.17 13.13 -8.11
C LEU A 62 -9.04 12.87 -9.11
N GLU A 63 -8.62 13.90 -9.86
CA GLU A 63 -7.41 13.84 -10.72
C GLU A 63 -6.15 13.47 -9.94
N LYS A 64 -6.01 13.99 -8.70
CA LYS A 64 -4.89 13.65 -7.82
C LYS A 64 -4.97 12.20 -7.35
N ILE A 65 -6.16 11.67 -7.07
CA ILE A 65 -6.32 10.25 -6.73
C ILE A 65 -5.87 9.35 -7.89
N ILE A 66 -6.27 9.66 -9.12
CA ILE A 66 -5.80 8.94 -10.32
C ILE A 66 -4.27 9.00 -10.41
N LYS A 67 -3.69 10.20 -10.26
CA LYS A 67 -2.24 10.43 -10.35
C LYS A 67 -1.44 9.71 -9.26
N TYR A 68 -1.97 9.63 -8.04
CA TYR A 68 -1.25 9.14 -6.87
C TYR A 68 -1.47 7.66 -6.56
N GLU A 69 -2.32 6.97 -7.32
CA GLU A 69 -2.55 5.55 -7.12
C GLU A 69 -1.29 4.74 -7.48
N ALA A 70 -0.71 4.11 -6.46
CA ALA A 70 0.60 3.47 -6.55
C ALA A 70 0.56 1.93 -6.44
N VAL A 71 -0.60 1.35 -6.12
CA VAL A 71 -0.78 -0.09 -5.92
C VAL A 71 -1.42 -0.74 -7.14
N HIS A 72 -2.53 -0.17 -7.60
CA HIS A 72 -3.31 -0.66 -8.74
C HIS A 72 -3.66 0.50 -9.66
N GLU A 73 -2.82 0.77 -10.65
CA GLU A 73 -2.95 1.90 -11.59
C GLU A 73 -4.40 2.12 -12.03
N ILE A 74 -4.87 3.36 -11.94
CA ILE A 74 -6.18 3.78 -12.41
C ILE A 74 -6.01 4.31 -13.82
N ALA A 75 -6.42 3.52 -14.81
CA ALA A 75 -6.24 3.84 -16.23
C ALA A 75 -6.94 5.15 -16.68
N GLY A 76 -7.91 5.63 -15.91
CA GLY A 76 -8.58 6.90 -16.17
C GLY A 76 -9.86 7.11 -15.35
N TRP A 77 -10.68 8.06 -15.78
CA TRP A 77 -11.90 8.47 -15.06
C TRP A 77 -12.96 7.38 -14.91
N GLU A 78 -13.14 6.54 -15.93
CA GLU A 78 -14.10 5.43 -15.86
C GLU A 78 -13.67 4.38 -14.83
N GLU A 79 -12.37 4.06 -14.78
CA GLU A 79 -11.83 3.16 -13.76
C GLU A 79 -11.94 3.78 -12.36
N LEU A 80 -11.65 5.08 -12.21
CA LEU A 80 -11.88 5.78 -10.95
C LEU A 80 -13.35 5.70 -10.52
N ARG A 81 -14.28 5.95 -11.46
CA ARG A 81 -15.71 5.88 -11.19
C ARG A 81 -16.13 4.49 -10.72
N ARG A 82 -15.61 3.42 -11.33
CA ARG A 82 -15.88 2.04 -10.91
C ARG A 82 -15.41 1.75 -9.48
N ARG A 83 -14.36 2.43 -9.03
CA ARG A 83 -13.83 2.28 -7.66
C ARG A 83 -14.49 3.19 -6.64
N LEU A 84 -15.16 4.27 -7.05
CA LEU A 84 -15.75 5.25 -6.12
C LEU A 84 -17.29 5.25 -6.08
N ALA A 85 -17.95 5.00 -7.22
CA ALA A 85 -19.40 5.15 -7.34
C ALA A 85 -20.22 4.01 -6.70
N PRO A 86 -19.81 2.73 -6.75
CA PRO A 86 -20.58 1.65 -6.16
C PRO A 86 -20.76 1.78 -4.64
N ALA A 87 -21.94 1.41 -4.13
CA ALA A 87 -22.26 1.51 -2.71
C ALA A 87 -21.41 0.60 -1.81
N ASP A 88 -20.82 -0.46 -2.38
CA ASP A 88 -19.88 -1.37 -1.73
C ASP A 88 -18.41 -1.01 -1.96
N ARG A 89 -18.15 0.25 -2.35
CA ARG A 89 -16.83 0.85 -2.36
C ARG A 89 -16.79 2.05 -1.42
N ARG A 90 -15.65 2.22 -0.77
CA ARG A 90 -15.34 3.39 0.06
C ARG A 90 -13.93 3.83 -0.29
N CYS A 91 -13.75 5.12 -0.51
CA CYS A 91 -12.43 5.72 -0.53
C CYS A 91 -12.40 6.81 0.54
N LEU A 92 -11.31 6.86 1.30
CA LEU A 92 -11.11 7.89 2.31
C LEU A 92 -9.71 8.45 2.16
N ALA A 93 -9.55 9.75 2.40
CA ALA A 93 -8.25 10.41 2.32
C ALA A 93 -8.00 11.31 3.52
N PHE A 94 -6.75 11.33 3.98
CA PHE A 94 -6.25 12.22 5.01
C PHE A 94 -5.76 13.52 4.38
N PHE A 95 -6.27 14.64 4.89
CA PHE A 95 -5.87 15.99 4.50
C PHE A 95 -5.20 16.70 5.67
N HIS A 96 -4.35 17.67 5.36
CA HIS A 96 -3.72 18.52 6.36
C HIS A 96 -3.97 20.00 6.01
N PRO A 97 -4.27 20.88 6.97
CA PRO A 97 -4.59 22.29 6.69
C PRO A 97 -3.47 23.05 5.96
N ARG A 98 -2.21 22.63 6.10
CA ARG A 98 -1.08 23.21 5.35
C ARG A 98 -1.09 22.86 3.85
N LEU A 99 -1.82 21.82 3.46
CA LEU A 99 -2.00 21.33 2.10
C LEU A 99 -3.49 20.98 1.89
N ALA A 100 -4.37 21.97 2.05
CA ALA A 100 -5.82 21.78 2.21
C ALA A 100 -6.50 20.96 1.10
N ASP A 101 -5.96 21.05 -0.12
CA ASP A 101 -6.49 20.41 -1.33
C ASP A 101 -5.63 19.23 -1.79
N GLU A 102 -4.68 18.80 -0.96
CA GLU A 102 -3.75 17.72 -1.27
C GLU A 102 -4.05 16.52 -0.37
N PRO A 103 -4.53 15.39 -0.92
CA PRO A 103 -4.56 14.16 -0.15
C PRO A 103 -3.12 13.79 0.21
N LEU A 104 -2.88 13.43 1.48
CA LEU A 104 -1.56 12.98 1.93
C LEU A 104 -1.47 11.45 1.87
N VAL A 105 -2.53 10.79 2.30
CA VAL A 105 -2.72 9.34 2.25
C VAL A 105 -4.16 9.10 1.86
N PHE A 106 -4.42 8.23 0.88
CA PHE A 106 -5.76 7.71 0.66
C PHE A 106 -5.80 6.19 0.76
N VAL A 107 -6.99 5.70 1.03
CA VAL A 107 -7.28 4.30 1.31
C VAL A 107 -8.51 3.92 0.52
N GLU A 108 -8.37 2.89 -0.32
CA GLU A 108 -9.48 2.28 -1.02
C GLU A 108 -9.92 1.00 -0.32
N VAL A 109 -11.23 0.89 -0.09
CA VAL A 109 -11.86 -0.20 0.65
C VAL A 109 -12.99 -0.79 -0.18
N ALA A 110 -12.93 -2.12 -0.33
CA ALA A 110 -14.02 -2.91 -0.87
C ALA A 110 -14.84 -3.50 0.28
N LEU A 111 -16.16 -3.29 0.24
CA LEU A 111 -17.10 -3.89 1.16
C LEU A 111 -17.58 -5.22 0.56
N THR A 112 -17.41 -6.32 1.30
CA THR A 112 -17.67 -7.68 0.81
C THR A 112 -18.37 -8.53 1.86
N ARG A 113 -18.97 -9.64 1.42
CA ARG A 113 -19.56 -10.66 2.31
C ARG A 113 -18.52 -11.64 2.88
N SER A 114 -17.32 -11.68 2.29
CA SER A 114 -16.23 -12.59 2.66
C SER A 114 -14.85 -12.00 2.36
N VAL A 115 -13.80 -12.57 2.95
CA VAL A 115 -12.42 -12.16 2.67
C VAL A 115 -12.02 -12.65 1.27
N PRO A 116 -11.65 -11.76 0.32
CA PRO A 116 -11.26 -12.15 -1.03
C PRO A 116 -9.95 -12.91 -1.02
N ARG A 117 -9.71 -13.69 -2.07
CA ARG A 117 -8.47 -14.48 -2.21
C ARG A 117 -7.47 -13.77 -3.11
N ALA A 118 -7.93 -12.98 -4.07
CA ALA A 118 -7.09 -12.27 -5.00
C ALA A 118 -7.63 -10.87 -5.28
N ILE A 119 -6.77 -10.00 -5.80
CA ILE A 119 -7.19 -8.64 -6.19
C ILE A 119 -8.16 -8.68 -7.37
N GLY A 120 -8.05 -9.70 -8.23
CA GLY A 120 -9.00 -9.96 -9.31
C GLY A 120 -10.45 -10.02 -8.80
N ASP A 121 -10.70 -10.65 -7.66
CA ASP A 121 -12.04 -10.75 -7.05
C ASP A 121 -12.63 -9.35 -6.71
N VAL A 122 -11.76 -8.37 -6.49
CA VAL A 122 -12.12 -7.01 -6.09
C VAL A 122 -12.22 -6.06 -7.28
N LEU A 123 -11.34 -6.18 -8.26
CA LEU A 123 -11.27 -5.25 -9.40
C LEU A 123 -11.99 -5.73 -10.66
N VAL A 124 -12.50 -6.98 -10.70
CA VAL A 124 -13.17 -7.52 -11.89
C VAL A 124 -14.39 -6.69 -12.30
N GLU A 125 -14.47 -6.41 -13.60
CA GLU A 125 -15.61 -5.73 -14.21
C GLU A 125 -16.85 -6.64 -14.19
N GLY A 126 -18.03 -6.05 -14.03
CA GLY A 126 -19.30 -6.80 -14.04
C GLY A 126 -19.56 -7.65 -12.78
N ARG A 127 -18.76 -7.50 -11.72
CA ARG A 127 -19.05 -8.13 -10.42
C ARG A 127 -20.42 -7.72 -9.89
N GLU A 128 -21.05 -8.63 -9.14
CA GLU A 128 -22.24 -8.29 -8.35
C GLU A 128 -21.88 -7.20 -7.34
N GLN A 129 -22.58 -6.06 -7.42
CA GLN A 129 -22.50 -5.01 -6.41
C GLN A 129 -23.47 -5.33 -5.28
N ILE A 130 -23.03 -5.15 -4.05
CA ILE A 130 -23.87 -5.35 -2.87
C ILE A 130 -24.22 -4.00 -2.25
N ASN A 131 -25.28 -3.96 -1.46
CA ASN A 131 -25.51 -2.81 -0.61
C ASN A 131 -24.49 -2.79 0.54
N ALA A 132 -24.13 -1.59 1.00
CA ALA A 132 -23.09 -1.41 2.01
C ALA A 132 -23.43 -2.10 3.35
N ASP A 133 -24.71 -2.17 3.71
CA ASP A 133 -25.25 -2.78 4.92
C ASP A 133 -25.26 -4.32 4.89
N GLU A 134 -25.21 -4.92 3.71
CA GLU A 134 -25.05 -6.37 3.52
C GLU A 134 -23.61 -6.85 3.73
N ALA A 135 -22.65 -5.92 3.75
CA ALA A 135 -21.25 -6.24 3.89
C ALA A 135 -20.89 -6.67 5.32
N THR A 136 -20.06 -7.72 5.42
CA THR A 136 -19.54 -8.21 6.70
C THR A 136 -18.04 -7.97 6.84
N THR A 137 -17.37 -7.63 5.73
CA THR A 137 -15.93 -7.53 5.61
C THR A 137 -15.55 -6.25 4.88
N ALA A 138 -14.64 -5.48 5.46
CA ALA A 138 -13.96 -4.35 4.81
C ALA A 138 -12.56 -4.78 4.38
N VAL A 139 -12.30 -4.72 3.08
CA VAL A 139 -11.04 -5.12 2.44
C VAL A 139 -10.29 -3.88 2.00
N PHE A 140 -9.21 -3.57 2.68
CA PHE A 140 -8.28 -2.49 2.33
C PHE A 140 -7.37 -2.98 1.21
N TYR A 141 -7.69 -2.65 -0.04
CA TYR A 141 -6.98 -3.18 -1.21
C TYR A 141 -6.00 -2.19 -1.84
N SER A 142 -6.13 -0.89 -1.55
CA SER A 142 -5.11 0.10 -1.88
C SER A 142 -4.90 1.08 -0.71
N ILE A 143 -3.64 1.39 -0.44
CA ILE A 143 -3.22 2.39 0.53
C ILE A 143 -2.04 3.14 -0.11
N SER A 144 -2.29 4.40 -0.48
CA SER A 144 -1.38 5.19 -1.30
C SER A 144 -0.93 6.43 -0.55
N ASN A 145 0.39 6.59 -0.37
CA ASN A 145 1.00 7.84 0.09
C ASN A 145 1.17 8.75 -1.13
N CYS A 146 0.52 9.92 -1.10
CA CYS A 146 0.43 10.80 -2.27
C CYS A 146 1.62 11.74 -2.43
N GLN A 147 2.35 11.99 -1.34
CA GLN A 147 3.37 13.03 -1.27
C GLN A 147 4.75 12.42 -1.05
N ASP A 148 5.51 12.25 -2.14
CA ASP A 148 6.90 11.76 -2.09
C ASP A 148 7.79 12.64 -1.22
N GLY A 149 7.58 13.96 -1.24
CA GLY A 149 8.27 14.91 -0.37
C GLY A 149 7.95 14.71 1.12
N LEU A 150 6.96 13.89 1.47
CA LEU A 150 6.66 13.48 2.84
C LEU A 150 7.11 12.04 3.13
N ARG A 151 7.90 11.42 2.26
CA ARG A 151 8.45 10.08 2.50
C ARG A 151 9.23 10.05 3.82
N GLY A 152 8.96 9.04 4.64
CA GLY A 152 9.56 8.88 5.97
C GLY A 152 8.95 9.76 7.07
N ILE A 153 8.02 10.67 6.75
CA ILE A 153 7.29 11.44 7.75
C ILE A 153 6.15 10.58 8.30
N SER A 154 6.17 10.32 9.60
CA SER A 154 5.13 9.52 10.23
C SER A 154 3.89 10.37 10.51
N PHE A 155 2.78 10.00 9.88
CA PHE A 155 1.44 10.51 10.21
C PHE A 155 0.79 9.76 11.40
N GLY A 156 1.56 8.88 12.06
CA GLY A 156 1.12 8.02 13.15
C GLY A 156 0.69 6.62 12.68
N ASN A 157 0.80 5.65 13.59
CA ASN A 157 0.53 4.22 13.30
C ASN A 157 -0.97 3.85 13.34
N PHE A 158 -1.86 4.85 13.37
CA PHE A 158 -3.29 4.66 13.66
C PHE A 158 -4.22 5.17 12.57
N LEU A 159 -3.71 5.60 11.42
CA LEU A 159 -4.57 6.08 10.32
C LEU A 159 -5.57 4.99 9.88
N ILE A 160 -5.13 3.75 9.75
CA ILE A 160 -6.03 2.62 9.45
C ILE A 160 -7.02 2.37 10.60
N LYS A 161 -6.59 2.57 11.85
CA LYS A 161 -7.50 2.44 13.01
C LYS A 161 -8.63 3.46 12.94
N GLN A 162 -8.34 4.71 12.57
CA GLN A 162 -9.37 5.74 12.37
C GLN A 162 -10.36 5.33 11.27
N VAL A 163 -9.87 4.86 10.12
CA VAL A 163 -10.72 4.38 9.02
C VAL A 163 -11.61 3.21 9.48
N VAL A 164 -11.04 2.25 10.23
CA VAL A 164 -11.80 1.12 10.79
C VAL A 164 -12.88 1.61 11.76
N GLU A 165 -12.56 2.57 12.64
CA GLU A 165 -13.51 3.13 13.61
C GLU A 165 -14.67 3.86 12.90
N ASP A 166 -14.37 4.66 11.88
CA ASP A 166 -15.40 5.35 11.09
C ASP A 166 -16.28 4.36 10.30
N LEU A 167 -15.67 3.36 9.65
CA LEU A 167 -16.42 2.30 8.95
C LEU A 167 -17.30 1.48 9.91
N ARG A 168 -16.84 1.18 11.13
CA ARG A 168 -17.65 0.48 12.13
C ARG A 168 -18.84 1.30 12.62
N ARG A 169 -18.63 2.61 12.78
CA ARG A 169 -19.70 3.53 13.19
C ARG A 169 -20.78 3.61 12.11
N ASP A 170 -20.36 3.75 10.86
CA ASP A 170 -21.27 3.97 9.74
C ASP A 170 -21.91 2.66 9.25
N LEU A 171 -21.21 1.53 9.38
CA LEU A 171 -21.63 0.20 8.95
C LEU A 171 -21.41 -0.84 10.07
N PRO A 172 -22.30 -0.91 11.08
CA PRO A 172 -22.13 -1.79 12.24
C PRO A 172 -22.19 -3.29 11.89
N GLY A 173 -22.64 -3.65 10.69
CA GLY A 173 -22.61 -5.02 10.15
C GLY A 173 -21.19 -5.55 9.86
N LEU A 174 -20.20 -4.67 9.74
CA LEU A 174 -18.81 -5.04 9.47
C LEU A 174 -18.14 -5.72 10.66
N LYS A 175 -17.77 -6.99 10.48
CA LYS A 175 -17.11 -7.82 11.49
C LYS A 175 -15.62 -7.97 11.22
N ASN A 176 -15.24 -8.05 9.95
CA ASN A 176 -13.88 -8.30 9.51
C ASN A 176 -13.26 -7.06 8.86
N PHE A 177 -12.02 -6.77 9.22
CA PHE A 177 -11.21 -5.73 8.60
C PHE A 177 -9.89 -6.39 8.19
N VAL A 178 -9.64 -6.45 6.89
CA VAL A 178 -8.51 -7.19 6.31
C VAL A 178 -7.85 -6.35 5.24
N THR A 179 -6.55 -6.52 5.05
CA THR A 179 -5.81 -5.85 3.98
C THR A 179 -5.49 -6.87 2.89
N LEU A 180 -5.51 -6.42 1.65
CA LEU A 180 -5.02 -7.16 0.49
C LEU A 180 -3.83 -6.37 -0.07
N SER A 181 -2.68 -6.52 0.58
CA SER A 181 -1.50 -5.69 0.33
C SER A 181 -0.53 -6.38 -0.66
N PRO A 182 0.12 -5.63 -1.57
CA PRO A 182 1.15 -6.18 -2.45
C PRO A 182 2.43 -6.54 -1.68
N VAL A 183 3.32 -7.32 -2.30
CA VAL A 183 4.62 -7.69 -1.73
C VAL A 183 5.78 -7.34 -2.69
N PRO A 184 6.01 -6.04 -2.98
CA PRO A 184 6.86 -5.60 -4.09
C PRO A 184 8.35 -5.97 -3.94
N GLY A 185 8.82 -6.29 -2.72
CA GLY A 185 10.20 -6.69 -2.48
C GLY A 185 10.47 -8.19 -2.64
N PHE A 186 9.42 -9.03 -2.68
CA PHE A 186 9.59 -10.47 -2.56
C PHE A 186 10.25 -11.10 -3.79
N ALA A 187 9.84 -10.74 -5.01
CA ALA A 187 10.46 -11.26 -6.23
C ALA A 187 11.97 -10.98 -6.29
N ARG A 188 12.39 -9.75 -5.93
CA ARG A 188 13.80 -9.36 -5.88
C ARG A 188 14.58 -10.14 -4.81
N TRP A 189 13.98 -10.28 -3.63
CA TRP A 189 14.58 -11.08 -2.56
C TRP A 189 14.73 -12.55 -2.98
N LEU A 190 13.70 -13.12 -3.61
CA LEU A 190 13.70 -14.49 -4.09
C LEU A 190 14.77 -14.72 -5.16
N ALA A 191 14.94 -13.78 -6.10
CA ALA A 191 16.01 -13.84 -7.10
C ALA A 191 17.40 -13.89 -6.45
N LYS A 192 17.63 -13.07 -5.41
CA LYS A 192 18.90 -13.09 -4.64
C LYS A 192 19.08 -14.42 -3.89
N ALA A 193 18.02 -14.95 -3.29
CA ALA A 193 18.05 -16.24 -2.61
C ALA A 193 18.36 -17.40 -3.58
N ARG A 194 17.76 -17.38 -4.79
CA ARG A 194 18.02 -18.35 -5.86
C ARG A 194 19.48 -18.32 -6.33
N ALA A 195 20.07 -17.13 -6.46
CA ALA A 195 21.46 -16.95 -6.89
C ALA A 195 22.50 -17.32 -5.81
N SER A 196 22.09 -17.40 -4.54
CA SER A 196 23.00 -17.74 -3.44
C SER A 196 23.22 -19.25 -3.33
N ALA A 197 24.42 -19.71 -3.71
CA ALA A 197 24.85 -21.10 -3.54
C ALA A 197 24.97 -21.54 -2.06
N THR A 198 24.94 -20.59 -1.12
CA THR A 198 25.11 -20.83 0.32
C THR A 198 23.82 -20.71 1.12
N ASP A 199 22.67 -20.44 0.49
CA ASP A 199 21.39 -20.44 1.20
C ASP A 199 21.03 -21.87 1.61
N ARG A 200 21.31 -22.19 2.89
CA ARG A 200 21.08 -23.50 3.52
C ARG A 200 19.61 -23.84 3.70
N PHE A 201 18.72 -22.84 3.63
CA PHE A 201 17.28 -23.03 3.79
C PHE A 201 16.57 -23.28 2.47
N LEU A 202 17.27 -23.16 1.33
CA LEU A 202 16.77 -23.52 0.02
C LEU A 202 17.32 -24.90 -0.38
N ALA A 203 16.51 -25.94 -0.19
CA ALA A 203 16.85 -27.29 -0.61
C ALA A 203 16.99 -27.37 -2.15
N GLU A 204 17.79 -28.33 -2.64
CA GLU A 204 18.01 -28.47 -4.09
C GLU A 204 16.72 -28.77 -4.87
N ALA A 205 15.82 -29.57 -4.29
CA ALA A 205 14.50 -29.81 -4.84
C ALA A 205 13.67 -28.52 -4.97
N ALA A 206 13.77 -27.62 -3.97
CA ALA A 206 13.09 -26.32 -4.02
C ALA A 206 13.71 -25.41 -5.10
N ARG A 207 15.03 -25.45 -5.31
CA ARG A 207 15.69 -24.72 -6.42
C ARG A 207 15.15 -25.17 -7.78
N ALA A 208 15.04 -26.48 -8.00
CA ALA A 208 14.52 -27.03 -9.24
C ALA A 208 13.07 -26.56 -9.50
N THR A 209 12.19 -26.64 -8.49
CA THR A 209 10.81 -26.12 -8.61
C THR A 209 10.76 -24.62 -8.90
N LEU A 210 11.66 -23.82 -8.31
CA LEU A 210 11.71 -22.38 -8.55
C LEU A 210 12.19 -21.99 -9.96
N MET A 211 12.83 -22.89 -10.72
CA MET A 211 13.14 -22.63 -12.13
C MET A 211 11.87 -22.53 -13.00
N LEU A 212 10.76 -23.11 -12.55
CA LEU A 212 9.46 -23.01 -13.22
C LEU A 212 8.94 -21.56 -13.26
N LEU A 213 9.41 -20.69 -12.35
CA LEU A 213 9.05 -19.27 -12.34
C LEU A 213 9.60 -18.49 -13.54
N ASP A 214 10.59 -19.04 -14.25
CA ASP A 214 11.20 -18.39 -15.40
C ASP A 214 10.32 -18.53 -16.67
N ASP A 215 9.31 -19.41 -16.65
CA ASP A 215 8.27 -19.49 -17.68
C ASP A 215 7.14 -18.49 -17.36
N PRO A 216 6.90 -17.45 -18.17
CA PRO A 216 5.86 -16.46 -17.88
C PRO A 216 4.43 -17.04 -17.79
N ASN A 217 4.18 -18.22 -18.37
CA ASN A 217 2.86 -18.85 -18.37
C ASN A 217 2.70 -19.89 -17.24
N TRP A 218 3.67 -20.02 -16.33
CA TRP A 218 3.58 -20.91 -15.17
C TRP A 218 2.28 -20.74 -14.35
N PRO A 219 1.68 -19.52 -14.20
CA PRO A 219 0.45 -19.37 -13.42
C PRO A 219 -0.78 -20.05 -14.04
N ASP A 220 -0.78 -20.22 -15.36
CA ASP A 220 -1.92 -20.77 -16.11
C ASP A 220 -1.95 -22.32 -16.05
N ASN A 221 -0.81 -22.94 -15.73
CA ASN A 221 -0.72 -24.39 -15.55
C ASN A 221 -0.97 -24.76 -14.08
N GLU A 222 -2.15 -25.32 -13.79
CA GLU A 222 -2.55 -25.65 -12.41
C GLU A 222 -1.58 -26.57 -11.67
N ASN A 223 -0.96 -27.54 -12.36
CA ASN A 223 -0.02 -28.47 -11.76
C ASN A 223 1.27 -27.74 -11.37
N THR A 224 1.84 -26.98 -12.30
CA THR A 224 3.03 -26.15 -12.08
C THR A 224 2.78 -25.13 -10.98
N ALA A 225 1.66 -24.42 -11.03
CA ALA A 225 1.29 -23.42 -10.04
C ALA A 225 1.16 -24.03 -8.64
N THR A 226 0.56 -25.22 -8.51
CA THR A 226 0.44 -25.93 -7.22
C THR A 226 1.80 -26.35 -6.67
N GLU A 227 2.69 -26.82 -7.53
CA GLU A 227 4.04 -27.24 -7.15
C GLU A 227 4.89 -26.05 -6.69
N VAL A 228 4.84 -24.95 -7.44
CA VAL A 228 5.48 -23.68 -7.11
C VAL A 228 4.92 -23.09 -5.81
N GLU A 229 3.59 -23.12 -5.61
CA GLU A 229 2.94 -22.58 -4.40
C GLU A 229 3.43 -23.29 -3.11
N ARG A 230 3.64 -24.61 -3.16
CA ARG A 230 4.17 -25.39 -2.03
C ARG A 230 5.56 -24.94 -1.59
N VAL A 231 6.37 -24.40 -2.52
CA VAL A 231 7.71 -23.89 -2.25
C VAL A 231 7.70 -22.40 -1.93
N LEU A 232 6.87 -21.61 -2.62
CA LEU A 232 6.78 -20.17 -2.43
C LEU A 232 6.22 -19.77 -1.07
N LEU A 233 5.18 -20.45 -0.57
CA LEU A 233 4.53 -20.05 0.69
C LEU A 233 5.48 -20.13 1.91
N PRO A 234 6.25 -21.21 2.12
CA PRO A 234 7.27 -21.23 3.17
C PRO A 234 8.35 -20.15 3.01
N LEU A 235 8.75 -19.84 1.77
CA LEU A 235 9.73 -18.78 1.48
C LEU A 235 9.16 -17.39 1.76
N ALA A 236 7.90 -17.13 1.42
CA ALA A 236 7.19 -15.91 1.80
C ALA A 236 7.09 -15.78 3.33
N ALA A 237 6.79 -16.88 4.04
CA ALA A 237 6.78 -16.90 5.49
C ALA A 237 8.16 -16.54 6.08
N ARG A 238 9.25 -17.10 5.53
CA ARG A 238 10.63 -16.72 5.90
C ARG A 238 10.91 -15.25 5.62
N TYR A 239 10.53 -14.75 4.44
CA TYR A 239 10.71 -13.36 4.05
C TYR A 239 10.05 -12.38 5.03
N PHE A 240 8.83 -12.66 5.48
CA PHE A 240 8.16 -11.81 6.45
C PHE A 240 8.67 -12.00 7.89
N LEU A 241 8.86 -13.25 8.32
CA LEU A 241 9.09 -13.55 9.73
C LEU A 241 10.57 -13.48 10.14
N THR A 242 11.49 -13.77 9.23
CA THR A 242 12.91 -13.96 9.55
C THR A 242 13.79 -12.89 8.92
N GLU A 243 13.56 -12.54 7.66
CA GLU A 243 14.46 -11.67 6.91
C GLU A 243 14.36 -10.22 7.43
N ARG A 244 15.52 -9.60 7.68
CA ARG A 244 15.62 -8.24 8.21
C ARG A 244 16.63 -7.39 7.43
N THR A 245 16.41 -6.07 7.42
CA THR A 245 17.41 -5.10 6.96
C THR A 245 18.60 -5.05 7.94
N PRO A 246 19.74 -4.43 7.58
CA PRO A 246 20.87 -4.25 8.51
C PRO A 246 20.48 -3.52 9.80
N GLU A 247 19.43 -2.69 9.76
CA GLU A 247 18.89 -1.98 10.93
C GLU A 247 17.85 -2.81 11.72
N GLY A 248 17.68 -4.09 11.41
CA GLY A 248 16.80 -5.01 12.14
C GLY A 248 15.30 -4.88 11.83
N ARG A 249 14.93 -4.16 10.77
CA ARG A 249 13.52 -3.98 10.35
C ARG A 249 13.08 -5.07 9.36
N PRO A 250 11.78 -5.39 9.21
CA PRO A 250 11.31 -6.29 8.16
C PRO A 250 11.82 -5.86 6.78
N VAL A 251 12.26 -6.79 5.93
CA VAL A 251 12.79 -6.44 4.59
C VAL A 251 11.73 -5.83 3.66
N ASP A 252 10.46 -6.21 3.85
CA ASP A 252 9.39 -5.76 2.99
C ASP A 252 8.97 -4.32 3.30
N PRO A 253 8.95 -3.40 2.30
CA PRO A 253 8.59 -2.01 2.53
C PRO A 253 7.14 -1.84 2.97
N VAL A 254 6.22 -2.69 2.51
CA VAL A 254 4.80 -2.62 2.85
C VAL A 254 4.61 -3.07 4.30
N ALA A 255 5.28 -4.14 4.72
CA ALA A 255 5.31 -4.57 6.12
C ALA A 255 5.98 -3.56 7.07
N GLN A 256 6.91 -2.73 6.56
CA GLN A 256 7.51 -1.63 7.32
C GLN A 256 6.59 -0.41 7.46
N THR A 257 5.55 -0.26 6.63
CA THR A 257 4.73 0.94 6.67
C THR A 257 4.03 1.09 8.02
N ALA A 258 4.06 2.31 8.57
CA ALA A 258 3.37 2.65 9.82
C ALA A 258 1.87 2.33 9.79
N LEU A 259 1.27 2.37 8.60
CA LEU A 259 -0.13 2.05 8.33
C LEU A 259 -0.46 0.58 8.56
N LEU A 260 0.49 -0.32 8.28
CA LEU A 260 0.33 -1.76 8.38
C LEU A 260 1.11 -2.37 9.55
N ALA A 261 1.92 -1.58 10.27
CA ALA A 261 2.75 -2.03 11.39
C ALA A 261 1.95 -2.70 12.52
N THR A 262 0.66 -2.40 12.66
CA THR A 262 -0.24 -3.05 13.64
C THR A 262 -1.05 -4.21 13.06
N ALA A 263 -0.98 -4.47 11.75
CA ALA A 263 -1.68 -5.56 11.10
C ALA A 263 -0.88 -6.87 11.28
N ARG A 264 -1.57 -7.96 11.63
CA ARG A 264 -0.96 -9.29 11.67
C ARG A 264 -1.08 -9.95 10.29
N PRO A 265 -0.01 -10.52 9.72
CA PRO A 265 -0.11 -11.33 8.51
C PRO A 265 -1.06 -12.50 8.78
N ARG A 266 -2.18 -12.56 8.07
CA ARG A 266 -3.17 -13.64 8.23
C ARG A 266 -3.01 -14.73 7.17
N ARG A 267 -2.64 -14.36 5.95
CA ARG A 267 -2.57 -15.27 4.80
C ARG A 267 -1.73 -14.67 3.69
N CYS A 268 -0.94 -15.50 3.01
CA CYS A 268 -0.31 -15.16 1.73
C CYS A 268 -1.19 -15.72 0.60
N SER A 269 -1.42 -14.93 -0.46
CA SER A 269 -2.14 -15.38 -1.65
C SER A 269 -1.19 -15.46 -2.84
N ARG A 270 -1.32 -16.53 -3.62
CA ARG A 270 -0.47 -16.87 -4.78
C ARG A 270 -0.55 -15.86 -5.93
N HIS A 271 -1.54 -14.96 -5.94
CA HIS A 271 -1.72 -13.91 -6.98
C HIS A 271 -1.23 -12.53 -6.54
N THR A 272 -0.42 -12.48 -5.48
CA THR A 272 0.07 -11.23 -4.85
C THR A 272 1.60 -11.13 -4.84
N VAL A 273 2.26 -12.14 -5.40
CA VAL A 273 3.71 -12.33 -5.50
C VAL A 273 4.17 -12.01 -6.90
#